data_AF-A0ABD5TG14-F1
#
_entry.id   AF-A0ABD5TG14-F1
#
_cell.length_a   1.000
_cell.length_b   1.000
_cell.length_c   1.000
_cell.angle_alpha   90.00
_cell.angle_beta   90.00
_cell.angle_gamma   90.00
#
_symmetry.space_group_name_H-M   'P 1'
#
loop_
_entity.id
_entity.type
_entity.pdbx_description
1 polymer ?
#
loop_
_entity_poly.entity_id
_entity_poly.type
_entity_poly.pdbx_seq_one_letter_code
_entity_poly.pdbx_strand_id
1 'polypeptide(L)'
;MGAEANASKIYDNKHDEVTYFLTRKEATGRSTRTLNSYSRILREFFHDQFPDLDPGEVEIRHVEDYVMALTERGVSQNSKKKYLEILSSFYGYTMKRPQFEDITGNPAAVVMEEIPRIRPDRPDCATWENACKLINAIPDPRDKTVAIILAKTGARLLEALSIEKDDVDLEKGFIRLRERKGGGQTVVPIDDETIYAIKRYQFVNSDSDSPYLFTSTLGGRLSKERIRREVKAAADRAGVAPKEERRFEKKFTPHTFRTVFTTLMRKQGMKPYILKYIRGDAKTETMDIYTRVDRDEAKEEYLNCIKEIGL
;
A
#
# COMPACT_ATOMS: atom_id res chain seq x y z
N MET A 1 -4.85 25.42 -12.62
CA MET A 1 -5.64 24.30 -13.18
C MET A 1 -5.02 23.00 -12.66
N GLY A 2 -5.28 22.58 -11.43
CA GLY A 2 -6.59 22.05 -11.03
C GLY A 2 -6.59 20.55 -11.27
N ALA A 3 -5.66 19.81 -10.64
CA ALA A 3 -5.70 18.35 -10.58
C ALA A 3 -6.85 17.99 -9.64
N GLU A 4 -8.07 18.00 -10.17
CA GLU A 4 -9.23 17.48 -9.47
C GLU A 4 -8.96 16.06 -9.02
N ALA A 5 -9.34 15.83 -7.76
CA ALA A 5 -9.35 14.52 -7.14
C ALA A 5 -9.95 13.52 -8.13
N ASN A 6 -9.22 12.44 -8.39
CA ASN A 6 -9.70 11.28 -9.10
C ASN A 6 -10.80 10.64 -8.24
N ALA A 7 -12.02 11.22 -8.30
CA ALA A 7 -13.24 10.63 -7.78
C ALA A 7 -13.28 9.23 -8.38
N SER A 8 -13.44 8.22 -7.54
CA SER A 8 -13.41 6.82 -7.97
C SER A 8 -14.60 6.52 -8.87
N LYS A 9 -14.47 6.87 -10.15
CA LYS A 9 -15.48 6.65 -11.18
C LYS A 9 -15.53 5.16 -11.47
N ILE A 10 -16.63 4.51 -11.13
CA ILE A 10 -16.91 3.19 -11.68
C ILE A 10 -17.30 3.43 -13.14
N TYR A 11 -16.56 2.81 -14.07
CA TYR A 11 -16.83 3.00 -15.49
C TYR A 11 -17.99 2.12 -15.92
N ASP A 12 -18.94 2.70 -16.65
CA ASP A 12 -20.03 1.95 -17.26
C ASP A 12 -19.50 0.95 -18.28
N ASN A 13 -20.26 -0.13 -18.49
CA ASN A 13 -19.97 -1.17 -19.45
C ASN A 13 -21.25 -1.54 -20.22
N LYS A 14 -21.10 -1.82 -21.52
CA LYS A 14 -22.20 -2.21 -22.41
C LYS A 14 -22.67 -3.65 -22.20
N HIS A 15 -21.87 -4.46 -21.52
CA HIS A 15 -22.17 -5.86 -21.23
C HIS A 15 -22.80 -6.00 -19.83
N ASP A 16 -23.98 -6.61 -19.76
CA ASP A 16 -24.74 -6.79 -18.53
C ASP A 16 -23.99 -7.69 -17.53
N GLU A 17 -23.24 -8.67 -18.02
CA GLU A 17 -22.36 -9.55 -17.25
C GLU A 17 -21.39 -8.73 -16.40
N VAL A 18 -20.76 -7.72 -17.01
CA VAL A 18 -19.77 -6.87 -16.36
C VAL A 18 -20.44 -5.98 -15.32
N THR A 19 -21.57 -5.37 -15.67
CA THR A 19 -22.36 -4.52 -14.76
C THR A 19 -22.84 -5.31 -13.54
N TYR A 20 -23.33 -6.54 -13.75
CA TYR A 20 -23.79 -7.41 -12.68
C TYR A 20 -22.62 -7.87 -11.79
N PHE A 21 -21.49 -8.22 -12.38
CA PHE A 21 -20.26 -8.54 -11.65
C PHE A 21 -19.80 -7.40 -10.74
N LEU A 22 -19.74 -6.17 -11.27
CA LEU A 22 -19.31 -4.99 -10.51
C LEU A 22 -20.27 -4.69 -9.35
N THR A 23 -21.57 -4.72 -9.62
CA THR A 23 -22.63 -4.54 -8.61
C THR A 23 -22.50 -5.57 -7.49
N ARG A 24 -22.24 -6.84 -7.84
CA ARG A 24 -22.06 -7.90 -6.84
C ARG A 24 -20.77 -7.73 -6.03
N LYS A 25 -19.68 -7.27 -6.66
CA LYS A 25 -18.44 -6.98 -5.93
C LYS A 25 -18.63 -5.82 -4.96
N GLU A 26 -19.41 -4.81 -5.33
CA GLU A 26 -19.78 -3.72 -4.44
C GLU A 26 -20.61 -4.21 -3.26
N ALA A 27 -21.69 -4.97 -3.52
CA ALA A 27 -22.55 -5.54 -2.49
C ALA A 27 -21.82 -6.49 -1.53
N THR A 28 -20.70 -7.08 -1.94
CA THR A 28 -19.84 -7.93 -1.10
C THR A 28 -18.73 -7.16 -0.38
N GLY A 29 -18.81 -5.82 -0.34
CA GLY A 29 -17.93 -4.96 0.45
C GLY A 29 -16.58 -4.65 -0.19
N ARG A 30 -16.43 -4.79 -1.52
CA ARG A 30 -15.19 -4.36 -2.19
C ARG A 30 -15.12 -2.84 -2.21
N SER A 31 -13.98 -2.30 -1.78
CA SER A 31 -13.74 -0.86 -1.77
C SER A 31 -13.88 -0.23 -3.16
N THR A 32 -14.33 1.02 -3.24
CA THR A 32 -14.52 1.77 -4.49
C THR A 32 -13.27 1.85 -5.36
N ARG A 33 -12.07 1.91 -4.75
CA ARG A 33 -10.79 1.84 -5.48
C ARG A 33 -10.62 0.51 -6.24
N THR A 34 -11.06 -0.59 -5.65
CA THR A 34 -11.01 -1.91 -6.28
C THR A 34 -12.01 -1.98 -7.41
N LEU A 35 -13.24 -1.49 -7.20
CA LEU A 35 -14.29 -1.43 -8.24
C LEU A 35 -13.88 -0.55 -9.43
N ASN A 36 -13.28 0.62 -9.17
CA ASN A 36 -12.69 1.46 -10.21
C ASN A 36 -11.60 0.72 -11.00
N SER A 37 -10.72 -0.05 -10.32
CA SER A 37 -9.72 -0.86 -11.01
C SER A 37 -10.34 -1.98 -11.85
N TYR A 38 -11.43 -2.60 -11.37
CA TYR A 38 -12.12 -3.67 -12.08
C TYR A 38 -12.82 -3.11 -13.32
N SER A 39 -13.69 -2.11 -13.13
CA SER A 39 -14.45 -1.47 -14.22
C SER A 39 -13.55 -0.88 -15.30
N ARG A 40 -12.45 -0.22 -14.92
CA ARG A 40 -11.49 0.34 -15.89
C ARG A 40 -10.88 -0.75 -16.78
N ILE A 41 -10.43 -1.86 -16.19
CA ILE A 41 -9.75 -2.94 -16.93
C ILE A 41 -10.74 -3.72 -17.79
N LEU A 42 -11.95 -3.98 -17.30
CA LEU A 42 -12.99 -4.65 -18.07
C LEU A 42 -13.50 -3.77 -19.22
N ARG A 43 -13.63 -2.46 -19.00
CA ARG A 43 -13.92 -1.51 -20.08
C ARG A 43 -12.79 -1.48 -21.11
N GLU A 44 -11.54 -1.36 -20.65
CA GLU A 44 -10.37 -1.38 -21.54
C GLU A 44 -10.36 -2.64 -22.44
N PHE A 45 -10.69 -3.81 -21.87
CA PHE A 45 -10.77 -5.06 -22.64
C PHE A 45 -11.94 -5.06 -23.64
N PHE A 46 -13.18 -4.82 -23.19
CA PHE A 46 -14.39 -4.99 -24.01
C PHE A 46 -14.80 -3.79 -24.85
N HIS A 47 -14.23 -2.61 -24.61
CA HIS A 47 -14.61 -1.37 -25.32
C HIS A 47 -13.46 -0.81 -26.12
N ASP A 48 -12.22 -0.90 -25.61
CA ASP A 48 -11.08 -0.28 -26.26
C ASP A 48 -10.28 -1.30 -27.09
N GLN A 49 -10.20 -2.56 -26.67
CA GLN A 49 -9.44 -3.60 -27.39
C GLN A 49 -10.33 -4.48 -28.27
N PHE A 50 -11.46 -4.94 -27.74
CA PHE A 50 -12.39 -5.80 -28.45
C PHE A 50 -13.82 -5.24 -28.41
N PRO A 51 -14.08 -4.11 -29.09
CA PRO A 51 -15.36 -3.39 -29.03
C PRO A 51 -16.55 -4.18 -29.57
N ASP A 52 -16.35 -5.24 -30.34
CA ASP A 52 -17.42 -6.04 -30.93
C ASP A 52 -17.52 -7.46 -30.34
N LEU A 53 -16.64 -7.80 -29.38
CA LEU A 53 -16.56 -9.14 -28.80
C LEU A 53 -17.49 -9.27 -27.60
N ASP A 54 -18.34 -10.30 -27.62
CA ASP A 54 -19.20 -10.62 -26.48
C ASP A 54 -18.43 -11.42 -25.40
N PRO A 55 -18.70 -11.23 -24.08
CA PRO A 55 -18.15 -12.04 -23.01
C PRO A 55 -18.28 -13.56 -23.21
N GLY A 56 -19.34 -14.05 -23.85
CA GLY A 56 -19.54 -15.47 -24.16
C GLY A 56 -18.59 -16.01 -25.24
N GLU A 57 -18.08 -15.13 -26.10
CA GLU A 57 -17.26 -15.48 -27.28
C GLU A 57 -15.75 -15.35 -27.02
N VAL A 58 -15.35 -14.97 -25.80
CA VAL A 58 -13.94 -14.74 -25.49
C VAL A 58 -13.17 -16.05 -25.40
N GLU A 59 -12.38 -16.30 -26.44
CA GLU A 59 -11.37 -17.36 -26.48
C GLU A 59 -10.02 -16.97 -25.82
N ILE A 60 -9.16 -17.97 -25.62
CA ILE A 60 -7.79 -17.82 -25.10
C ILE A 60 -6.98 -16.83 -25.97
N ARG A 61 -7.08 -16.92 -27.30
CA ARG A 61 -6.37 -16.04 -28.24
C ARG A 61 -6.63 -14.55 -28.00
N HIS A 62 -7.86 -14.15 -27.67
CA HIS A 62 -8.17 -12.75 -27.38
C HIS A 62 -7.48 -12.25 -26.11
N VAL A 63 -7.30 -13.13 -25.12
CA VAL A 63 -6.56 -12.80 -23.91
C VAL A 63 -5.06 -12.72 -24.19
N GLU A 64 -4.51 -13.61 -25.01
CA GLU A 64 -3.13 -13.55 -25.46
C GLU A 64 -2.84 -12.26 -26.24
N ASP A 65 -3.70 -11.92 -27.21
CA ASP A 65 -3.65 -10.67 -27.98
C ASP A 65 -3.68 -9.45 -27.05
N TYR A 66 -4.52 -9.47 -26.01
CA TYR A 66 -4.54 -8.41 -25.01
C TYR A 66 -3.21 -8.30 -24.25
N VAL A 67 -2.61 -9.41 -23.87
CA VAL A 67 -1.30 -9.43 -23.20
C VAL A 67 -0.20 -8.91 -24.14
N MET A 68 -0.27 -9.21 -25.45
CA MET A 68 0.62 -8.64 -26.45
C MET A 68 0.46 -7.13 -26.56
N ALA A 69 -0.77 -6.61 -26.68
CA ALA A 69 -1.04 -5.17 -26.70
C ALA A 69 -0.55 -4.45 -25.43
N LEU A 70 -0.70 -5.08 -24.24
CA LEU A 70 -0.13 -4.55 -23.00
C LEU A 70 1.41 -4.54 -23.03
N THR A 71 2.03 -5.51 -23.70
CA THR A 71 3.49 -5.58 -23.89
C THR A 71 3.98 -4.43 -24.77
N GLU A 72 3.32 -4.19 -25.90
CA GLU A 72 3.64 -3.09 -26.82
C GLU A 72 3.52 -1.72 -26.15
N ARG A 73 2.56 -1.57 -25.24
CA ARG A 73 2.39 -0.36 -24.41
C ARG A 73 3.41 -0.22 -23.28
N GLY A 74 4.33 -1.16 -23.13
CA GLY A 74 5.36 -1.14 -22.08
C GLY A 74 4.83 -1.39 -20.67
N VAL A 75 3.68 -2.05 -20.53
CA VAL A 75 3.10 -2.37 -19.21
C VAL A 75 3.97 -3.39 -18.49
N SER A 76 4.22 -3.18 -17.19
CA SER A 76 5.06 -4.10 -16.40
C SER A 76 4.41 -5.47 -16.20
N GLN A 77 5.22 -6.52 -16.04
CA GLN A 77 4.73 -7.90 -15.87
C GLN A 77 3.76 -8.05 -14.67
N ASN A 78 4.05 -7.39 -13.55
CA ASN A 78 3.13 -7.36 -12.40
C ASN A 78 1.80 -6.66 -12.71
N SER A 79 1.81 -5.65 -13.58
CA SER A 79 0.59 -4.99 -14.02
C SER A 79 -0.20 -5.90 -14.98
N LYS A 80 0.44 -6.56 -15.95
CA LYS A 80 -0.21 -7.55 -16.82
C LYS A 80 -0.90 -8.65 -16.02
N LYS A 81 -0.20 -9.21 -15.03
CA LYS A 81 -0.77 -10.23 -14.13
C LYS A 81 -2.01 -9.70 -13.39
N LYS A 82 -1.98 -8.46 -12.91
CA LYS A 82 -3.14 -7.84 -12.27
C LYS A 82 -4.33 -7.69 -13.22
N TYR A 83 -4.08 -7.39 -14.50
CA TYR A 83 -5.13 -7.30 -15.51
C TYR A 83 -5.79 -8.67 -15.72
N LEU A 84 -4.98 -9.72 -15.88
CA LEU A 84 -5.48 -11.10 -15.98
C LEU A 84 -6.21 -11.55 -14.71
N GLU A 85 -5.74 -11.18 -13.51
CA GLU A 85 -6.42 -11.51 -12.24
C GLU A 85 -7.84 -10.91 -12.18
N ILE A 86 -8.03 -9.72 -12.76
CA ILE A 86 -9.35 -9.08 -12.83
C ILE A 86 -10.24 -9.77 -13.86
N LEU A 87 -9.73 -10.04 -15.07
CA LEU A 87 -10.45 -10.78 -16.10
C LEU A 87 -10.83 -12.18 -15.60
N SER A 88 -9.89 -12.88 -14.98
CA SER A 88 -10.11 -14.21 -14.41
C SER A 88 -11.10 -14.17 -13.25
N SER A 89 -11.09 -13.12 -12.41
CA SER A 89 -12.13 -12.95 -11.38
C SER A 89 -13.51 -12.68 -11.99
N PHE A 90 -13.60 -12.04 -13.14
CA PHE A 90 -14.86 -11.80 -13.86
C PHE A 90 -15.40 -13.12 -14.43
N TYR A 91 -14.61 -13.83 -15.24
CA TYR A 91 -15.00 -15.13 -15.79
C TYR A 91 -15.30 -16.18 -14.71
N GLY A 92 -14.47 -16.26 -13.68
CA GLY A 92 -14.71 -17.17 -12.55
C GLY A 92 -15.97 -16.82 -11.73
N TYR A 93 -16.51 -15.60 -11.87
CA TYR A 93 -17.78 -15.22 -11.30
C TYR A 93 -18.95 -15.58 -12.23
N THR A 94 -18.86 -15.25 -13.52
CA THR A 94 -19.93 -15.46 -14.50
C THR A 94 -20.17 -16.94 -14.77
N MET A 95 -19.13 -17.77 -14.89
CA MET A 95 -19.26 -19.23 -15.06
C MET A 95 -20.05 -19.93 -13.94
N LYS A 96 -20.21 -19.30 -12.77
CA LYS A 96 -20.92 -19.87 -11.61
C LYS A 96 -22.36 -19.38 -11.53
N ARG A 97 -22.88 -18.79 -12.60
CA ARG A 97 -24.17 -18.09 -12.62
C ARG A 97 -25.00 -18.56 -13.81
N PRO A 98 -26.14 -19.22 -13.57
CA PRO A 98 -26.98 -19.76 -14.64
C PRO A 98 -27.45 -18.73 -15.66
N GLN A 99 -27.60 -17.46 -15.27
CA GLN A 99 -27.99 -16.40 -16.20
C GLN A 99 -26.94 -16.04 -17.27
N PHE A 100 -25.72 -16.58 -17.16
CA PHE A 100 -24.61 -16.35 -18.09
C PHE A 100 -24.13 -17.69 -18.65
N GLU A 101 -25.07 -18.51 -19.15
CA GLU A 101 -24.83 -19.89 -19.58
C GLU A 101 -23.85 -20.00 -20.76
N ASP A 102 -23.77 -18.98 -21.60
CA ASP A 102 -22.83 -18.91 -22.73
C ASP A 102 -21.37 -18.80 -22.27
N ILE A 103 -21.13 -18.39 -21.02
CA ILE A 103 -19.78 -18.30 -20.45
C ILE A 103 -19.43 -19.61 -19.75
N THR A 104 -18.79 -20.51 -20.49
CA THR A 104 -18.45 -21.87 -20.02
C THR A 104 -17.00 -22.01 -19.52
N GLY A 105 -16.18 -20.97 -19.68
CA GLY A 105 -14.74 -21.04 -19.43
C GLY A 105 -14.12 -19.78 -18.87
N ASN A 106 -12.86 -19.91 -18.42
CA ASN A 106 -12.05 -18.80 -17.92
C ASN A 106 -10.76 -18.69 -18.75
N PRO A 107 -10.82 -18.08 -19.94
CA PRO A 107 -9.66 -17.94 -20.83
C PRO A 107 -8.52 -17.19 -20.14
N ALA A 108 -8.84 -16.23 -19.27
CA ALA A 108 -7.85 -15.46 -18.53
C ALA A 108 -7.11 -16.26 -17.44
N ALA A 109 -7.69 -17.34 -16.91
CA ALA A 109 -6.99 -18.22 -15.98
C ALA A 109 -5.86 -18.99 -16.68
N VAL A 110 -6.12 -19.47 -17.90
CA VAL A 110 -5.14 -20.24 -18.69
C VAL A 110 -3.91 -19.40 -18.99
N VAL A 111 -4.10 -18.21 -19.60
CA VAL A 111 -2.98 -17.30 -19.93
C VAL A 111 -2.25 -16.82 -18.68
N MET A 112 -2.93 -16.72 -17.53
CA MET A 112 -2.29 -16.28 -16.29
C MET A 112 -1.26 -17.28 -15.76
N GLU A 113 -1.44 -18.58 -16.01
CA GLU A 113 -0.48 -19.62 -15.58
C GLU A 113 0.84 -19.51 -16.33
N GLU A 114 0.81 -18.98 -17.55
CA GLU A 114 1.98 -18.79 -18.42
C GLU A 114 2.77 -17.52 -18.08
N ILE A 115 2.15 -16.54 -17.39
CA ILE A 115 2.85 -15.31 -17.01
C ILE A 115 3.74 -15.57 -15.77
N PRO A 116 5.07 -15.45 -15.90
CA PRO A 116 5.96 -15.68 -14.78
C PRO A 116 5.75 -14.62 -13.69
N ARG A 117 5.72 -15.07 -12.43
CA ARG A 117 5.68 -14.15 -11.28
C ARG A 117 7.05 -13.51 -11.10
N ILE A 118 7.22 -12.31 -11.66
CA ILE A 118 8.41 -11.51 -11.39
C ILE A 118 8.27 -10.83 -10.02
N ARG A 119 9.04 -11.32 -9.04
CA ARG A 119 9.28 -10.56 -7.81
C ARG A 119 10.30 -9.48 -8.17
N PRO A 120 9.93 -8.19 -8.13
CA PRO A 120 10.90 -7.14 -8.39
C PRO A 120 12.00 -7.24 -7.34
N ASP A 121 13.24 -7.01 -7.76
CA ASP A 121 14.35 -6.92 -6.83
C ASP A 121 14.08 -5.81 -5.82
N ARG A 122 14.60 -6.00 -4.61
CA ARG A 122 14.55 -4.97 -3.59
C ARG A 122 15.29 -3.74 -4.16
N PRO A 123 14.75 -2.52 -4.02
CA PRO A 123 15.50 -1.32 -4.39
C PRO A 123 16.83 -1.31 -3.62
N ASP A 124 17.95 -1.11 -4.32
CA ASP A 124 19.29 -1.02 -3.69
C ASP A 124 19.32 0.05 -2.60
N CYS A 125 18.53 1.12 -2.78
CA CYS A 125 18.44 2.23 -1.83
C CYS A 125 17.74 1.85 -0.51
N ALA A 126 17.06 0.72 -0.42
CA ALA A 126 16.23 0.34 0.72
C ALA A 126 17.06 -0.24 1.89
N THR A 127 18.01 0.53 2.43
CA THR A 127 18.83 0.18 3.60
C THR A 127 18.48 1.04 4.81
N TRP A 128 18.83 0.57 6.02
CA TRP A 128 18.67 1.37 7.25
C TRP A 128 19.48 2.65 7.21
N GLU A 129 20.74 2.56 6.78
CA GLU A 129 21.65 3.70 6.66
C GLU A 129 21.10 4.80 5.73
N ASN A 130 20.58 4.41 4.58
CA ASN A 130 19.95 5.34 3.64
C ASN A 130 18.68 5.98 4.22
N ALA A 131 17.89 5.21 4.98
CA ALA A 131 16.73 5.76 5.68
C ALA A 131 17.15 6.81 6.71
N CYS A 132 18.21 6.58 7.49
CA CYS A 132 18.73 7.56 8.46
C CYS A 132 19.24 8.83 7.76
N LYS A 133 20.07 8.69 6.72
CA LYS A 133 20.57 9.82 5.90
C LYS A 133 19.43 10.68 5.36
N LEU A 134 18.41 10.03 4.79
CA LEU A 134 17.23 10.69 4.25
C LEU A 134 16.43 11.41 5.36
N ILE A 135 16.14 10.74 6.47
CA ILE A 135 15.38 11.33 7.60
C ILE A 135 16.09 12.58 8.14
N ASN A 136 17.42 12.51 8.31
CA ASN A 136 18.20 13.65 8.78
C ASN A 136 18.21 14.82 7.80
N ALA A 137 18.07 14.55 6.50
CA ALA A 137 17.95 15.56 5.45
C ALA A 137 16.54 16.20 5.34
N ILE A 138 15.53 15.78 6.10
CA ILE A 138 14.21 16.43 6.13
C ILE A 138 14.26 17.67 7.04
N PRO A 139 14.00 18.89 6.56
CA PRO A 139 14.10 20.10 7.38
C PRO A 139 12.87 20.33 8.26
N ASP A 140 11.67 20.05 7.73
CA ASP A 140 10.41 20.30 8.43
C ASP A 140 10.23 19.27 9.58
N PRO A 141 10.08 19.70 10.85
CA PRO A 141 9.95 18.78 11.98
C PRO A 141 8.74 17.84 11.88
N ARG A 142 7.62 18.31 11.31
CA ARG A 142 6.40 17.49 11.13
C ARG A 142 6.68 16.36 10.14
N ASP A 143 7.26 16.68 8.99
CA ASP A 143 7.57 15.70 7.95
C ASP A 143 8.67 14.73 8.39
N LYS A 144 9.67 15.24 9.13
CA LYS A 144 10.71 14.41 9.74
C LYS A 144 10.10 13.41 10.72
N THR A 145 9.22 13.85 11.62
CA THR A 145 8.54 12.96 12.58
C THR A 145 7.67 11.91 11.87
N VAL A 146 6.98 12.26 10.78
CA VAL A 146 6.27 11.26 9.96
C VAL A 146 7.25 10.22 9.40
N ALA A 147 8.37 10.64 8.84
CA ALA A 147 9.37 9.71 8.28
C ALA A 147 10.00 8.80 9.35
N ILE A 148 10.26 9.34 10.55
CA ILE A 148 10.73 8.58 11.72
C ILE A 148 9.72 7.50 12.08
N ILE A 149 8.44 7.85 12.26
CA ILE A 149 7.40 6.87 12.58
C ILE A 149 7.33 5.78 11.51
N LEU A 150 7.40 6.12 10.21
CA LEU A 150 7.38 5.13 9.13
C LEU A 150 8.58 4.18 9.18
N ALA A 151 9.79 4.72 9.44
CA ALA A 151 11.02 3.95 9.50
C ALA A 151 11.10 3.06 10.74
N LYS A 152 10.61 3.57 11.88
CA LYS A 152 10.69 2.93 13.19
C LYS A 152 9.56 1.97 13.47
N THR A 153 8.35 2.18 12.94
CA THR A 153 7.20 1.28 13.20
C THR A 153 6.84 0.41 12.00
N GLY A 154 7.35 0.76 10.82
CA GLY A 154 6.94 0.15 9.56
C GLY A 154 5.49 0.43 9.17
N ALA A 155 4.78 1.35 9.82
CA ALA A 155 3.39 1.70 9.51
C ALA A 155 3.19 2.07 8.02
N ARG A 156 1.98 1.86 7.49
CA ARG A 156 1.65 2.40 6.16
C ARG A 156 1.51 3.92 6.26
N LEU A 157 1.85 4.63 5.19
CA LEU A 157 1.75 6.10 5.15
C LEU A 157 0.38 6.62 5.60
N LEU A 158 -0.70 5.98 5.15
CA LEU A 158 -2.04 6.36 5.57
C LEU A 158 -2.29 6.15 7.06
N GLU A 159 -1.86 5.02 7.59
CA GLU A 159 -2.02 4.68 9.01
C GLU A 159 -1.27 5.70 9.87
N ALA A 160 -0.05 6.08 9.49
CA ALA A 160 0.75 7.09 10.19
C ALA A 160 0.14 8.50 10.13
N LEU A 161 -0.42 8.89 8.97
CA LEU A 161 -1.06 10.20 8.83
C LEU A 161 -2.41 10.28 9.55
N SER A 162 -3.08 9.15 9.80
CA SER A 162 -4.36 9.09 10.53
C SER A 162 -4.20 9.00 12.04
N ILE A 163 -2.97 9.03 12.58
CA ILE A 163 -2.73 9.06 14.03
C ILE A 163 -3.37 10.33 14.60
N GLU A 164 -4.22 10.17 15.61
CA GLU A 164 -4.77 11.28 16.40
C GLU A 164 -3.88 11.57 17.61
N LYS A 165 -4.03 12.74 18.23
CA LYS A 165 -3.29 13.10 19.46
C LYS A 165 -3.50 12.08 20.57
N ASP A 166 -4.73 11.61 20.75
CA ASP A 166 -5.13 10.60 21.75
C ASP A 166 -4.65 9.18 21.43
N ASP A 167 -4.00 8.97 20.28
CA ASP A 167 -3.40 7.68 19.93
C ASP A 167 -1.96 7.53 20.42
N VAL A 168 -1.37 8.59 20.95
CA VAL A 168 0.03 8.63 21.34
C VAL A 168 0.16 8.57 22.86
N ASP A 169 0.65 7.45 23.37
CA ASP A 169 1.01 7.29 24.77
C ASP A 169 2.54 7.39 24.89
N LEU A 170 3.04 8.62 25.03
CA LEU A 170 4.48 8.89 25.10
C LEU A 170 5.12 8.42 26.41
N GLU A 171 4.33 8.28 27.48
CA GLU A 171 4.82 7.79 28.78
C GLU A 171 5.06 6.28 28.72
N LYS A 172 4.12 5.54 28.13
CA LYS A 172 4.27 4.08 27.95
C LYS A 172 5.02 3.71 26.68
N GLY A 173 5.30 4.66 25.79
CA GLY A 173 6.05 4.43 24.55
C GLY A 173 5.25 3.61 23.52
N PHE A 174 4.00 3.99 23.27
CA PHE A 174 3.13 3.32 22.31
C PHE A 174 2.37 4.30 21.40
N ILE A 175 2.06 3.84 20.19
CA ILE A 175 1.15 4.52 19.26
C ILE A 175 0.04 3.55 18.83
N ARG A 176 -1.22 4.00 18.84
CA ARG A 176 -2.37 3.27 18.29
C ARG A 176 -2.57 3.61 16.81
N LEU A 177 -2.55 2.59 15.96
CA LEU A 177 -2.86 2.70 14.53
C LEU A 177 -4.30 2.23 14.27
N ARG A 178 -5.24 3.17 14.04
CA ARG A 178 -6.69 2.90 13.94
C ARG A 178 -7.14 2.35 12.57
N GLU A 179 -6.68 2.96 11.49
CA GLU A 179 -7.21 2.74 10.14
C GLU A 179 -6.39 1.73 9.32
N ARG A 180 -6.42 0.43 9.68
CA ARG A 180 -5.75 -0.59 8.86
C ARG A 180 -6.65 -1.09 7.73
N LYS A 181 -6.04 -1.45 6.60
CA LYS A 181 -6.74 -2.12 5.49
C LYS A 181 -7.46 -3.37 6.02
N GLY A 182 -8.78 -3.34 5.97
CA GLY A 182 -9.67 -4.41 6.44
C GLY A 182 -10.31 -4.16 7.82
N GLY A 183 -10.01 -3.07 8.53
CA GLY A 183 -10.75 -2.67 9.73
C GLY A 183 -10.23 -3.22 11.05
N GLY A 184 -8.90 -3.36 11.21
CA GLY A 184 -8.27 -3.74 12.50
C GLY A 184 -7.50 -2.56 13.11
N GLN A 185 -7.40 -2.53 14.44
CA GLN A 185 -6.52 -1.60 15.17
C GLN A 185 -5.29 -2.36 15.70
N THR A 186 -4.17 -1.67 15.89
CA THR A 186 -2.98 -2.26 16.52
C THR A 186 -2.24 -1.18 17.30
N VAL A 187 -1.69 -1.56 18.45
CA VAL A 187 -0.81 -0.70 19.23
C VAL A 187 0.62 -1.13 18.94
N VAL A 188 1.46 -0.18 18.55
CA VAL A 188 2.87 -0.43 18.20
C VAL A 188 3.79 0.28 19.18
N PRO A 189 4.86 -0.36 19.65
CA PRO A 189 5.84 0.27 20.51
C PRO A 189 6.64 1.33 19.72
N ILE A 190 7.13 2.33 20.45
CA ILE A 190 8.05 3.36 19.96
C ILE A 190 9.21 3.53 20.94
N ASP A 191 10.36 3.95 20.40
CA ASP A 191 11.61 4.18 21.12
C ASP A 191 11.81 5.66 21.46
N ASP A 192 12.85 5.95 22.24
CA ASP A 192 13.12 7.30 22.77
C ASP A 192 13.36 8.34 21.67
N GLU A 193 14.01 7.97 20.56
CA GLU A 193 14.17 8.86 19.40
C GLU A 193 12.82 9.23 18.78
N THR A 194 11.89 8.27 18.67
CA THR A 194 10.55 8.53 18.15
C THR A 194 9.76 9.41 19.13
N ILE A 195 9.85 9.15 20.43
CA ILE A 195 9.22 9.97 21.48
C ILE A 195 9.77 11.41 21.42
N TYR A 196 11.09 11.57 21.33
CA TYR A 196 11.75 12.86 21.21
C TYR A 196 11.25 13.64 19.99
N ALA A 197 11.19 13.00 18.82
CA ALA A 197 10.72 13.63 17.59
C ALA A 197 9.25 14.07 17.67
N ILE A 198 8.39 13.28 18.32
CA ILE A 198 6.99 13.65 18.55
C ILE A 198 6.88 14.83 19.49
N LYS A 199 7.57 14.81 20.64
CA LYS A 199 7.58 15.93 21.61
C LYS A 199 8.08 17.22 20.97
N ARG A 200 9.19 17.15 20.23
CA ARG A 200 9.76 18.29 19.50
C ARG A 200 8.77 18.86 18.49
N TYR A 201 8.10 18.00 17.73
CA TYR A 201 7.09 18.45 16.78
C TYR A 201 5.87 19.08 17.48
N GLN A 202 5.35 18.47 18.54
CA GLN A 202 4.22 19.00 19.31
C GLN A 202 4.53 20.37 19.93
N PHE A 203 5.77 20.58 20.38
CA PHE A 203 6.23 21.88 20.88
C PHE A 203 6.19 22.99 19.82
N VAL A 204 6.54 22.67 18.56
CA VAL A 204 6.52 23.63 17.45
C VAL A 204 5.11 23.85 16.90
N ASN A 205 4.18 22.94 17.16
CA ASN A 205 2.82 22.94 16.62
C ASN A 205 1.77 22.77 17.74
N SER A 206 1.88 23.59 18.78
CA SER A 206 1.03 23.53 19.99
C SER A 206 -0.42 23.93 19.73
N ASP A 207 -0.67 24.83 18.77
CA ASP A 207 -1.92 25.60 18.69
C ASP A 207 -2.89 25.10 17.59
N SER A 208 -2.95 23.80 17.36
CA SER A 208 -3.88 23.24 16.36
C SER A 208 -5.09 22.57 17.03
N ASP A 209 -6.30 23.02 16.71
CA ASP A 209 -7.56 22.38 17.13
C ASP A 209 -7.84 21.04 16.43
N SER A 210 -6.97 20.62 15.51
CA SER A 210 -7.12 19.34 14.82
C SER A 210 -6.94 18.15 15.77
N PRO A 211 -7.78 17.09 15.63
CA PRO A 211 -7.58 15.84 16.35
C PRO A 211 -6.37 15.06 15.84
N TYR A 212 -5.99 15.23 14.57
CA TYR A 212 -4.82 14.56 13.98
C TYR A 212 -3.52 15.04 14.60
N LEU A 213 -2.60 14.10 14.86
CA LEU A 213 -1.23 14.40 15.24
C LEU A 213 -0.56 15.23 14.12
N PHE A 214 -0.68 14.79 12.87
CA PHE A 214 -0.09 15.48 11.70
C PHE A 214 -1.13 16.27 10.93
N THR A 215 -1.05 17.60 11.03
CA THR A 215 -2.04 18.51 10.48
C THR A 215 -1.56 19.14 9.19
N SER A 216 -2.49 19.42 8.29
CA SER A 216 -2.28 20.29 7.14
C SER A 216 -2.45 21.76 7.56
N THR A 217 -2.03 22.68 6.71
CA THR A 217 -2.24 24.13 6.92
C THR A 217 -3.71 24.53 7.00
N LEU A 218 -4.62 23.68 6.53
CA LEU A 218 -6.08 23.90 6.57
C LEU A 218 -6.74 23.20 7.78
N GLY A 219 -5.96 22.70 8.74
CA GLY A 219 -6.48 22.04 9.95
C GLY A 219 -6.94 20.58 9.75
N GLY A 220 -7.10 20.10 8.51
CA GLY A 220 -7.37 18.69 8.23
C GLY A 220 -6.11 17.81 8.33
N ARG A 221 -6.25 16.50 8.18
CA ARG A 221 -5.14 15.53 8.11
C ARG A 221 -4.10 15.93 7.06
N LEU A 222 -2.82 15.76 7.38
CA LEU A 222 -1.73 15.99 6.43
C LEU A 222 -1.88 15.13 5.16
N SER A 223 -1.61 15.73 3.99
CA SER A 223 -1.71 15.05 2.69
C SER A 223 -0.56 14.06 2.47
N LYS A 224 -0.89 12.89 1.90
CA LYS A 224 0.11 11.89 1.48
C LYS A 224 1.04 12.42 0.41
N GLU A 225 0.54 13.26 -0.48
CA GLU A 225 1.27 13.85 -1.59
C GLU A 225 2.39 14.75 -1.07
N ARG A 226 2.16 15.46 0.05
CA ARG A 226 3.20 16.24 0.73
C ARG A 226 4.35 15.34 1.18
N ILE A 227 4.06 14.28 1.95
CA ILE A 227 5.09 13.35 2.43
C ILE A 227 5.79 12.62 1.28
N ARG A 228 5.08 12.24 0.21
CA ARG A 228 5.71 11.63 -0.98
C ARG A 228 6.71 12.58 -1.65
N ARG A 229 6.35 13.86 -1.81
CA ARG A 229 7.26 14.87 -2.37
C ARG A 229 8.45 15.09 -1.45
N GLU A 230 8.21 15.18 -0.15
CA GLU A 230 9.26 15.43 0.82
C GLU A 230 10.26 14.27 0.91
N VAL A 231 9.78 13.02 0.93
CA VAL A 231 10.65 11.84 0.89
C VAL A 231 11.48 11.80 -0.39
N LYS A 232 10.92 12.20 -1.53
CA LYS A 232 11.69 12.32 -2.78
C LYS A 232 12.79 13.38 -2.64
N ALA A 233 12.42 14.59 -2.24
CA ALA A 233 13.35 15.71 -2.09
C ALA A 233 14.46 15.41 -1.07
N ALA A 234 14.12 14.74 0.04
CA ALA A 234 15.07 14.31 1.05
C ALA A 234 16.02 13.22 0.54
N ALA A 235 15.52 12.27 -0.27
CA ALA A 235 16.37 11.27 -0.92
C ALA A 235 17.40 11.90 -1.86
N ASP A 236 16.98 12.95 -2.59
CA ASP A 236 17.86 13.72 -3.47
C ASP A 236 18.91 14.50 -2.65
N ARG A 237 18.48 15.21 -1.59
CA ARG A 237 19.40 15.93 -0.67
C ARG A 237 20.40 15.02 0.02
N ALA A 238 19.99 13.81 0.39
CA ALA A 238 20.83 12.83 1.06
C ALA A 238 21.74 12.02 0.12
N GLY A 239 21.63 12.21 -1.21
CA GLY A 239 22.37 11.42 -2.19
C GLY A 239 21.99 9.94 -2.23
N VAL A 240 20.78 9.60 -1.77
CA VAL A 240 20.25 8.23 -1.68
C VAL A 240 19.49 7.84 -2.96
N ALA A 241 19.07 8.82 -3.75
CA ALA A 241 18.44 8.60 -5.04
C ALA A 241 19.48 8.13 -6.09
N PRO A 242 19.21 7.04 -6.84
CA PRO A 242 20.10 6.63 -7.93
C PRO A 242 20.12 7.68 -9.03
N LYS A 243 21.32 8.04 -9.47
CA LYS A 243 21.59 9.10 -10.46
C LYS A 243 20.97 8.82 -11.84
N GLU A 244 20.69 7.55 -12.15
CA GLU A 244 20.04 7.13 -13.40
C GLU A 244 18.53 6.95 -13.18
N GLU A 245 17.79 8.06 -13.23
CA GLU A 245 16.33 8.09 -13.14
C GLU A 245 15.68 7.50 -14.41
N ARG A 246 15.37 6.20 -14.45
CA ARG A 246 14.38 5.67 -15.42
C ARG A 246 13.41 4.59 -14.91
N ARG A 247 13.62 4.00 -13.73
CA ARG A 247 12.71 2.97 -13.19
C ARG A 247 12.14 3.32 -11.83
N PHE A 248 10.83 3.11 -11.68
CA PHE A 248 10.09 3.25 -10.42
C PHE A 248 10.65 2.35 -9.30
N GLU A 249 11.28 1.24 -9.69
CA GLU A 249 11.88 0.22 -8.83
C GLU A 249 13.13 0.69 -8.08
N LYS A 250 13.73 1.84 -8.46
CA LYS A 250 14.93 2.38 -7.81
C LYS A 250 14.66 3.61 -6.91
N LYS A 251 13.40 4.02 -6.74
CA LYS A 251 13.07 5.25 -5.99
C LYS A 251 12.79 4.94 -4.51
N PHE A 252 13.38 5.72 -3.61
CA PHE A 252 13.00 5.70 -2.21
C PHE A 252 11.62 6.37 -2.08
N THR A 253 10.63 5.64 -1.56
CA THR A 253 9.26 6.13 -1.36
C THR A 253 8.82 5.87 0.09
N PRO A 254 7.69 6.42 0.56
CA PRO A 254 7.18 6.10 1.89
C PRO A 254 6.97 4.59 2.13
N HIS A 255 6.71 3.80 1.08
CA HIS A 255 6.59 2.34 1.22
C HIS A 255 7.95 1.65 1.47
N THR A 256 9.04 2.26 0.99
CA THR A 256 10.41 1.76 1.18
C THR A 256 10.78 1.70 2.66
N PHE A 257 10.32 2.64 3.50
CA PHE A 257 10.54 2.58 4.95
C PHE A 257 10.02 1.29 5.58
N ARG A 258 8.83 0.81 5.18
CA ARG A 258 8.29 -0.46 5.70
C ARG A 258 9.18 -1.64 5.31
N THR A 259 9.74 -1.64 4.10
CA THR A 259 10.69 -2.67 3.65
C THR A 259 12.00 -2.61 4.44
N VAL A 260 12.53 -1.40 4.66
CA VAL A 260 13.71 -1.15 5.50
C VAL A 260 13.47 -1.68 6.91
N PHE A 261 12.38 -1.27 7.57
CA PHE A 261 11.97 -1.72 8.90
C PHE A 261 11.91 -3.24 8.99
N THR A 262 11.15 -3.88 8.09
CA THR A 262 10.96 -5.34 8.08
C THR A 262 12.29 -6.08 7.96
N THR A 263 13.21 -5.54 7.17
CA THR A 263 14.52 -6.15 6.95
C THR A 263 15.44 -5.93 8.13
N LEU A 264 15.43 -4.73 8.70
CA LEU A 264 16.18 -4.43 9.91
C LEU A 264 15.77 -5.40 11.01
N MET A 265 14.48 -5.48 11.32
CA MET A 265 13.97 -6.34 12.39
C MET A 265 14.32 -7.81 12.18
N ARG A 266 14.18 -8.33 10.96
CA ARG A 266 14.61 -9.70 10.64
C ARG A 266 16.11 -9.91 10.83
N LYS A 267 16.94 -8.96 10.38
CA LYS A 267 18.39 -9.02 10.55
C LYS A 267 18.84 -8.90 12.01
N GLN A 268 18.01 -8.31 12.87
CA GLN A 268 18.26 -8.18 14.30
C GLN A 268 17.68 -9.35 15.11
N GLY A 269 17.07 -10.34 14.44
CA GLY A 269 16.62 -11.57 15.08
C GLY A 269 15.17 -11.54 15.58
N MET A 270 14.40 -10.48 15.30
CA MET A 270 13.02 -10.36 15.77
C MET A 270 12.17 -11.56 15.37
N LYS A 271 11.50 -12.17 16.34
CA LYS A 271 10.59 -13.31 16.09
C LYS A 271 9.55 -12.97 15.01
N PRO A 272 9.33 -13.84 14.00
CA PRO A 272 8.43 -13.52 12.87
C PRO A 272 6.99 -13.18 13.26
N TYR A 273 6.45 -13.80 14.33
CA TYR A 273 5.09 -13.53 14.80
C TYR A 273 4.97 -12.15 15.45
N ILE A 274 5.98 -11.70 16.21
CA ILE A 274 6.05 -10.34 16.77
C ILE A 274 6.17 -9.32 15.65
N LEU A 275 7.03 -9.58 14.65
CA LEU A 275 7.14 -8.71 13.49
C LEU A 275 5.82 -8.61 12.70
N LYS A 276 5.10 -9.73 12.53
CA LYS A 276 3.75 -9.74 11.91
C LYS A 276 2.75 -8.93 12.75
N TYR A 277 2.81 -9.03 14.08
CA TYR A 277 1.99 -8.27 15.01
C TYR A 277 2.23 -6.76 14.89
N ILE A 278 3.48 -6.28 15.02
CA ILE A 278 3.83 -4.86 14.93
C ILE A 278 3.45 -4.30 13.55
N ARG A 279 3.78 -5.03 12.48
CA ARG A 279 3.40 -4.65 11.11
C ARG A 279 1.90 -4.74 10.87
N GLY A 280 1.16 -5.45 11.71
CA GLY A 280 -0.26 -5.84 11.63
C GLY A 280 -0.69 -6.25 10.21
N ASP A 281 0.00 -7.26 9.71
CA ASP A 281 -0.36 -8.00 8.48
C ASP A 281 -1.44 -9.09 8.74
N ALA A 282 -2.00 -9.13 9.95
CA ALA A 282 -2.83 -10.20 10.53
C ALA A 282 -4.24 -10.42 9.92
N LYS A 283 -4.48 -10.05 8.66
CA LYS A 283 -5.79 -10.24 8.01
C LYS A 283 -5.86 -11.31 6.92
N THR A 284 -4.84 -12.14 6.73
CA THR A 284 -4.83 -13.08 5.59
C THR A 284 -4.52 -14.53 5.93
N GLU A 285 -4.05 -14.83 7.14
CA GLU A 285 -3.93 -16.19 7.63
C GLU A 285 -4.54 -16.17 9.01
N THR A 286 -5.42 -17.12 9.28
CA THR A 286 -5.90 -17.52 10.59
C THR A 286 -4.84 -17.18 11.62
N MET A 287 -5.00 -16.06 12.35
CA MET A 287 -4.23 -15.91 13.57
C MET A 287 -4.72 -17.06 14.41
N ASP A 288 -3.91 -18.11 14.50
CA ASP A 288 -4.14 -19.18 15.44
C ASP A 288 -4.55 -18.51 16.75
N ILE A 289 -5.69 -18.96 17.26
CA ILE A 289 -6.33 -18.53 18.49
C ILE A 289 -5.34 -18.57 19.68
N TYR A 290 -4.16 -19.17 19.49
CA TYR A 290 -3.04 -19.36 20.39
C TYR A 290 -1.98 -18.23 20.46
N THR A 291 -2.00 -17.18 19.62
CA THR A 291 -0.96 -16.10 19.66
C THR A 291 -1.52 -14.70 19.91
N ARG A 292 -2.12 -14.48 21.08
CA ARG A 292 -2.23 -13.12 21.64
C ARG A 292 -0.83 -12.69 22.08
N VAL A 293 -0.07 -12.08 21.19
CA VAL A 293 1.23 -11.47 21.52
C VAL A 293 0.99 -10.44 22.62
N ASP A 294 1.71 -10.59 23.74
CA ASP A 294 1.67 -9.62 24.82
C ASP A 294 2.30 -8.29 24.36
N ARG A 295 1.70 -7.15 24.73
CA ARG A 295 2.19 -5.84 24.27
C ARG A 295 3.56 -5.51 24.85
N ASP A 296 3.84 -5.98 26.06
CA ASP A 296 5.11 -5.75 26.72
C ASP A 296 6.20 -6.66 26.13
N GLU A 297 5.87 -7.92 25.80
CA GLU A 297 6.78 -8.80 25.02
C GLU A 297 7.11 -8.16 23.66
N ALA A 298 6.10 -7.64 22.94
CA ALA A 298 6.31 -6.98 21.66
C ALA A 298 7.16 -5.71 21.80
N LYS A 299 7.03 -4.97 22.90
CA LYS A 299 7.82 -3.76 23.18
C LYS A 299 9.26 -4.12 23.50
N GLU A 300 9.50 -5.10 24.36
CA GLU A 300 10.85 -5.56 24.72
C GLU A 300 11.61 -6.04 23.47
N GLU A 301 11.00 -6.92 22.69
CA GLU A 301 11.59 -7.43 21.44
C GLU A 301 11.84 -6.29 20.43
N TYR A 302 10.91 -5.34 20.33
CA TYR A 302 11.08 -4.16 19.50
C TYR A 302 12.29 -3.33 19.91
N LEU A 303 12.43 -3.00 21.20
CA LEU A 303 13.52 -2.19 21.72
C LEU A 303 14.88 -2.89 21.58
N ASN A 304 14.92 -4.22 21.72
CA ASN A 304 16.13 -5.01 21.51
C ASN A 304 16.58 -5.03 20.04
N CYS A 305 15.66 -4.87 19.10
CA CYS A 305 15.94 -4.96 17.66
C CYS A 305 16.05 -3.61 16.94
N ILE A 306 15.37 -2.56 17.42
CA ILE A 306 15.38 -1.28 16.72
C ILE A 306 16.75 -0.61 16.88
N LYS A 307 17.24 -0.03 15.78
CA LYS A 307 18.50 0.75 15.78
C LYS A 307 18.20 2.23 15.87
N GLU A 308 19.15 3.00 16.37
CA GLU A 308 19.09 4.46 16.38
C GLU A 308 19.23 5.05 14.96
N ILE A 309 18.62 6.23 14.77
CA ILE A 309 18.74 7.08 13.58
C ILE A 309 19.91 8.06 13.74
N GLY A 310 20.18 8.52 14.96
CA GLY A 310 21.13 9.58 15.27
C GLY A 310 20.51 10.95 14.99
N LEU A 311 19.44 11.28 15.71
CA LEU A 311 18.70 12.56 15.61
C LEU A 311 19.41 13.74 16.28
#